data_AF-A0A0G0PI45-F1
#
_entry.id   AF-A0A0G0PI45-F1
#
_cell.length_a   1.000
_cell.length_b   1.000
_cell.length_c   1.000
_cell.angle_alpha   90.00
_cell.angle_beta   90.00
_cell.angle_gamma   90.00
#
_symmetry.space_group_name_H-M   'P 1'
#
loop_
_entity.id
_entity.type
_entity.pdbx_description
1 polymer ?
#
loop_
_entity_poly.entity_id
_entity_poly.type
_entity_poly.pdbx_seq_one_letter_code
_entity_poly.pdbx_strand_id
1 'polypeptide(L)'
;MLTKLKFFTYAFTKFRKKSWRQKLLYFYITGLILGIVILALYAFIPSLIFCTPIFGQQVCTPAGILLALVLSLPGYLIAGNLLQFLPELAWGISLVVIIVVSAAFYYLSGWLIDQKLEKKLSTSTFSKYLILFVFAVLVLILISLI
;
A
#
# COMPACT_ATOMS: atom_id res chain seq x y z
N MET A 1 -19.82 -28.28 -6.68
CA MET A 1 -19.25 -27.13 -7.42
C MET A 1 -20.15 -25.88 -7.37
N LEU A 2 -21.47 -26.00 -7.56
CA LEU A 2 -22.45 -24.90 -7.53
C LEU A 2 -22.49 -24.08 -6.20
N THR A 3 -22.25 -24.71 -5.05
CA THR A 3 -22.22 -24.04 -3.74
C THR A 3 -21.00 -23.13 -3.56
N LYS A 4 -19.83 -23.50 -4.08
CA LYS A 4 -18.62 -22.64 -4.05
C LYS A 4 -18.79 -21.42 -4.96
N LEU A 5 -19.45 -21.58 -6.11
CA LEU A 5 -19.71 -20.48 -7.04
C LEU A 5 -20.64 -19.42 -6.43
N LYS A 6 -21.70 -19.85 -5.72
CA LYS A 6 -22.62 -18.94 -4.99
C LYS A 6 -21.92 -18.19 -3.85
N PHE A 7 -20.96 -18.82 -3.18
CA PHE A 7 -20.19 -18.16 -2.12
C PHE A 7 -19.26 -17.08 -2.69
N PHE A 8 -18.57 -17.36 -3.79
CA PHE A 8 -17.72 -16.40 -4.49
C PHE A 8 -18.50 -15.20 -5.02
N THR A 9 -19.67 -15.42 -5.64
CA THR A 9 -20.51 -14.34 -6.15
C THR A 9 -21.13 -13.51 -5.02
N TYR A 10 -21.47 -14.13 -3.90
CA TYR A 10 -21.93 -13.43 -2.68
C TYR A 10 -20.83 -12.57 -2.05
N ALA A 11 -19.61 -13.11 -1.92
CA ALA A 11 -18.46 -12.36 -1.41
C ALA A 11 -18.11 -11.17 -2.33
N PHE A 12 -18.15 -11.37 -3.66
CA PHE A 12 -17.88 -10.33 -4.64
C PHE A 12 -18.94 -9.22 -4.64
N THR A 13 -20.23 -9.58 -4.56
CA THR A 13 -21.32 -8.60 -4.45
C THR A 13 -21.27 -7.80 -3.15
N LYS A 14 -20.89 -8.43 -2.03
CA LYS A 14 -20.68 -7.75 -0.75
C LYS A 14 -19.48 -6.81 -0.79
N PHE A 15 -18.38 -7.19 -1.44
CA PHE A 15 -17.21 -6.32 -1.63
C PHE A 15 -17.52 -5.12 -2.53
N ARG A 16 -18.31 -5.33 -3.59
CA ARG A 16 -18.73 -4.24 -4.51
C ARG A 16 -19.50 -3.13 -3.79
N LYS A 17 -20.32 -3.48 -2.79
CA LYS A 17 -21.11 -2.54 -1.96
C LYS A 17 -20.30 -1.77 -0.92
N LYS A 18 -19.04 -2.15 -0.65
CA LYS A 18 -18.19 -1.40 0.29
C LYS A 18 -17.74 -0.06 -0.30
N SER A 19 -17.56 0.92 0.57
CA SER A 19 -17.00 2.23 0.22
C SER A 19 -15.53 2.10 -0.20
N TRP A 20 -15.01 3.03 -1.00
CA TRP A 20 -13.64 3.00 -1.51
C TRP A 20 -12.59 3.08 -0.40
N ARG A 21 -12.85 3.83 0.69
CA ARG A 21 -12.01 3.80 1.90
C ARG A 21 -11.80 2.39 2.44
N GLN A 22 -12.84 1.56 2.42
CA GLN A 22 -12.75 0.18 2.89
C GLN A 22 -12.08 -0.69 1.84
N LYS A 23 -12.41 -0.53 0.56
CA LYS A 23 -11.82 -1.34 -0.53
C LYS A 23 -10.30 -1.20 -0.58
N LEU A 24 -9.78 0.03 -0.53
CA LEU A 24 -8.33 0.26 -0.56
C LEU A 24 -7.63 -0.24 0.70
N LEU A 25 -8.22 -0.04 1.87
CA LEU A 25 -7.68 -0.59 3.12
C LEU A 25 -7.66 -2.12 3.09
N TYR A 26 -8.74 -2.76 2.62
CA TYR A 26 -8.78 -4.21 2.46
C TYR A 26 -7.73 -4.68 1.47
N PHE A 27 -7.60 -4.02 0.32
CA PHE A 27 -6.59 -4.35 -0.68
C PHE A 27 -5.18 -4.31 -0.07
N TYR A 28 -4.85 -3.25 0.67
CA TYR A 28 -3.57 -3.12 1.38
C TYR A 28 -3.34 -4.26 2.38
N ILE A 29 -4.28 -4.51 3.29
CA ILE A 29 -4.15 -5.56 4.32
C ILE A 29 -4.06 -6.95 3.66
N THR A 30 -4.92 -7.24 2.69
CA THR A 30 -4.87 -8.53 1.98
C THR A 30 -3.58 -8.70 1.20
N GLY A 31 -3.04 -7.63 0.62
CA GLY A 31 -1.77 -7.63 -0.08
C GLY A 31 -0.59 -7.87 0.85
N LEU A 32 -0.60 -7.27 2.05
CA LEU A 32 0.39 -7.56 3.10
C LEU A 32 0.35 -9.03 3.53
N ILE A 33 -0.85 -9.56 3.81
CA ILE A 33 -1.02 -10.97 4.18
C ILE A 33 -0.54 -11.87 3.05
N LEU A 34 -0.89 -11.57 1.79
CA LEU A 34 -0.41 -12.30 0.63
C LEU A 34 1.12 -12.24 0.53
N GLY A 35 1.73 -11.09 0.78
CA GLY A 35 3.18 -10.92 0.81
C GLY A 35 3.86 -11.80 1.86
N ILE A 36 3.31 -11.87 3.06
CA ILE A 36 3.79 -12.76 4.14
C ILE A 36 3.66 -14.22 3.73
N VAL A 37 2.52 -14.61 3.14
CA VAL A 37 2.30 -15.98 2.68
C VAL A 37 3.30 -16.35 1.58
N ILE A 38 3.51 -15.48 0.60
CA ILE A 38 4.50 -15.70 -0.48
C ILE A 38 5.92 -15.77 0.10
N LEU A 39 6.25 -14.94 1.09
CA LEU A 39 7.53 -14.98 1.78
C LEU A 39 7.72 -16.29 2.55
N ALA A 40 6.69 -16.80 3.21
CA ALA A 40 6.77 -18.11 3.88
C ALA A 40 6.93 -19.25 2.87
N LEU A 41 6.27 -19.16 1.71
CA LEU A 41 6.39 -20.12 0.62
C LEU A 41 7.79 -20.11 -0.03
N TYR A 42 8.52 -18.99 0.03
CA TYR A 42 9.89 -18.91 -0.47
C TYR A 42 10.82 -19.97 0.16
N ALA A 43 10.62 -20.31 1.44
CA ALA A 43 11.39 -21.36 2.11
C ALA A 43 11.23 -22.74 1.45
N PHE A 44 10.14 -22.97 0.73
CA PHE A 44 9.83 -24.21 0.02
C PHE A 44 10.01 -24.08 -1.50
N ILE A 45 9.89 -22.87 -2.04
CA ILE A 45 9.95 -22.57 -3.48
C ILE A 45 10.90 -21.38 -3.69
N PRO A 46 12.22 -21.63 -3.78
CA PRO A 46 13.23 -20.58 -3.93
C PRO A 46 13.13 -19.82 -5.25
N SER A 47 12.37 -20.31 -6.24
CA SER A 47 12.13 -19.62 -7.51
C SER A 47 11.22 -18.39 -7.37
N LEU A 48 10.64 -18.13 -6.20
CA LEU A 48 9.85 -16.92 -5.89
C LEU A 48 10.75 -15.69 -5.63
N ILE A 49 11.77 -15.50 -6.45
CA ILE A 49 12.69 -14.36 -6.40
C ILE A 49 12.44 -13.48 -7.63
N PHE A 50 12.35 -12.17 -7.41
CA PHE A 50 12.39 -11.19 -8.47
C PHE A 50 13.75 -10.48 -8.45
N CYS A 51 14.49 -10.62 -9.54
CA CYS A 51 15.74 -9.89 -9.75
C CYS A 51 15.49 -8.70 -10.67
N THR A 52 15.78 -7.51 -10.18
CA THR A 52 15.69 -6.28 -10.95
C THR A 52 17.08 -5.65 -11.08
N PRO A 53 17.50 -5.23 -12.28
CA PRO A 53 18.73 -4.46 -12.43
C PRO A 53 18.52 -3.07 -11.85
N ILE A 54 19.19 -2.76 -10.75
CA ILE A 54 19.17 -1.44 -10.11
C ILE A 54 20.61 -0.93 -10.10
N PHE A 55 20.86 0.23 -10.72
CA PHE A 55 22.20 0.84 -10.82
C PHE A 55 23.32 -0.10 -11.31
N GLY A 56 23.02 -0.97 -12.28
CA GLY A 56 24.00 -1.90 -12.86
C GLY A 56 24.29 -3.15 -12.02
N GLN A 57 23.68 -3.29 -10.85
CA GLN A 57 23.73 -4.51 -10.04
C GLN A 57 22.39 -5.25 -10.08
N GLN A 58 22.44 -6.58 -10.11
CA GLN A 58 21.23 -7.40 -9.98
C GLN A 58 20.85 -7.52 -8.50
N VAL A 59 19.76 -6.87 -8.12
CA VAL A 59 19.18 -7.00 -6.78
C VAL A 59 18.06 -8.02 -6.84
N CYS A 60 18.27 -9.17 -6.18
CA CYS A 60 17.31 -10.26 -6.12
C CYS A 60 16.57 -10.22 -4.79
N THR A 61 15.25 -10.06 -4.85
CA THR A 61 14.41 -9.92 -3.66
C THR A 61 13.29 -10.96 -3.70
N PRO A 62 13.02 -11.69 -2.59
CA PRO A 62 11.85 -12.56 -2.52
C PRO A 62 10.57 -11.80 -2.86
N ALA A 63 9.72 -12.39 -3.68
CA ALA A 63 8.48 -11.79 -4.19
C ALA A 63 7.57 -11.24 -3.08
N GLY A 64 7.51 -11.94 -1.95
CA GLY A 64 6.74 -11.52 -0.78
C GLY A 64 7.25 -10.23 -0.15
N ILE A 65 8.58 -10.07 -0.05
CA ILE A 65 9.22 -8.83 0.44
C ILE A 65 8.97 -7.69 -0.55
N LEU A 66 9.16 -7.94 -1.84
CA LEU A 66 8.93 -6.93 -2.88
C LEU A 66 7.48 -6.42 -2.83
N LEU A 67 6.50 -7.33 -2.73
CA LEU A 67 5.09 -6.96 -2.64
C LEU A 67 4.80 -6.11 -1.40
N ALA A 68 5.32 -6.53 -0.24
CA ALA A 68 5.12 -5.80 1.02
C ALA A 68 5.76 -4.40 0.98
N LEU A 69 6.93 -4.27 0.37
CA LEU A 69 7.63 -2.99 0.18
C LEU A 69 6.85 -2.06 -0.76
N VAL A 70 6.40 -2.55 -1.92
CA VAL A 70 5.64 -1.74 -2.88
C VAL A 70 4.32 -1.27 -2.29
N LEU A 71 3.61 -2.14 -1.58
CA LEU A 71 2.37 -1.76 -0.88
C LEU A 71 2.61 -0.78 0.26
N SER A 72 3.75 -0.88 0.95
CA SER A 72 4.08 0.00 2.08
C SER A 72 4.89 1.23 1.68
N LEU A 73 5.13 1.43 0.38
CA LEU A 73 5.90 2.55 -0.16
C LEU A 73 5.39 3.91 0.35
N PRO A 74 4.06 4.18 0.42
CA PRO A 74 3.58 5.45 0.95
C PRO A 74 4.00 5.67 2.41
N GLY A 75 3.93 4.63 3.24
CA GLY A 75 4.40 4.70 4.63
C GLY A 75 5.90 4.85 4.73
N TYR A 76 6.68 4.21 3.87
CA TYR A 76 8.14 4.41 3.82
C TYR A 76 8.49 5.86 3.46
N LEU A 77 7.82 6.45 2.46
CA LEU A 77 8.07 7.84 2.04
C LEU A 77 7.66 8.86 3.11
N ILE A 78 6.56 8.61 3.83
CA ILE A 78 6.07 9.55 4.85
C ILE A 78 6.79 9.31 6.18
N ALA A 79 6.70 8.09 6.71
CA ALA A 79 7.25 7.76 8.02
C ALA A 79 8.76 7.61 8.00
N GLY A 80 9.36 7.03 6.94
CA GLY A 80 10.82 6.92 6.85
C GLY A 80 11.51 8.28 6.88
N ASN A 81 10.96 9.25 6.13
CA ASN A 81 11.43 10.63 6.15
C ASN A 81 11.18 11.37 7.48
N LEU A 82 10.26 10.90 8.33
CA LEU A 82 10.05 11.47 9.67
C LEU A 82 10.93 10.78 10.71
N LEU A 83 11.11 9.46 10.58
CA LEU A 83 11.89 8.62 11.49
C LEU A 83 13.39 8.92 11.42
N GLN A 84 13.91 9.40 10.29
CA GLN A 84 15.31 9.84 10.19
C GLN A 84 15.67 11.00 11.15
N PHE A 85 14.68 11.77 11.62
CA PHE A 85 14.89 12.86 12.57
C PHE A 85 14.73 12.43 14.03
N LEU A 86 14.34 11.17 14.26
CA LEU A 86 14.15 10.60 15.59
C LEU A 86 15.36 9.72 15.96
N PRO A 87 15.68 9.59 17.27
CA PRO A 87 16.70 8.65 17.71
C PRO A 87 16.34 7.22 17.28
N GLU A 88 17.35 6.37 17.10
CA GLU A 88 17.19 4.99 16.59
C GLU A 88 16.06 4.25 17.32
N LEU A 89 14.96 4.04 16.60
CA LEU A 89 13.84 3.22 17.05
C LEU A 89 14.14 1.75 16.72
N ALA A 90 13.72 0.86 17.61
CA ALA A 90 13.78 -0.58 17.34
C ALA A 90 13.07 -0.89 16.02
N TRP A 91 13.70 -1.70 15.18
CA TRP A 91 13.25 -2.01 13.82
C TRP A 91 11.77 -2.43 13.74
N GLY A 92 11.28 -3.17 14.75
CA GLY A 92 9.89 -3.61 14.82
C GLY A 92 8.90 -2.45 15.00
N ILE A 93 9.28 -1.43 15.78
CA ILE A 93 8.45 -0.23 15.98
C ILE A 93 8.40 0.58 14.69
N SER A 94 9.54 0.78 14.03
CA SER A 94 9.62 1.46 12.73
C SER A 94 8.73 0.78 11.68
N LEU A 95 8.72 -0.56 11.66
CA LEU A 95 7.88 -1.35 10.75
C LEU A 95 6.38 -1.16 11.03
N VAL A 96 5.98 -1.17 12.30
CA VAL A 96 4.59 -0.90 12.70
C VAL A 96 4.16 0.51 12.28
N VAL A 97 5.00 1.51 12.49
CA VAL A 97 4.72 2.90 12.06
C VAL A 97 4.51 2.97 10.56
N ILE A 98 5.38 2.34 9.77
CA ILE A 98 5.26 2.30 8.30
C ILE A 98 3.92 1.65 7.87
N ILE A 99 3.53 0.53 8.51
CA ILE A 99 2.26 -0.15 8.20
C ILE A 99 1.07 0.74 8.54
N VAL A 100 1.08 1.39 9.70
CA VAL A 100 -0.02 2.26 10.16
C VAL A 100 -0.16 3.48 9.25
N VAL A 101 0.95 4.13 8.90
CA VAL A 101 0.95 5.31 8.01
C VAL A 101 0.49 4.92 6.60
N SER A 102 0.94 3.78 6.09
CA SER A 102 0.44 3.24 4.80
C SER A 102 -1.07 2.96 4.85
N ALA A 103 -1.55 2.31 5.91
CA ALA A 103 -2.98 2.04 6.08
C ALA A 103 -3.82 3.33 6.13
N ALA A 104 -3.33 4.35 6.85
CA ALA A 104 -3.95 5.67 6.89
C ALA A 104 -3.98 6.32 5.51
N PHE A 105 -2.89 6.23 4.75
CA PHE A 105 -2.80 6.74 3.39
C PHE A 105 -3.82 6.08 2.44
N TYR A 106 -3.95 4.75 2.45
CA TYR A 106 -4.95 4.04 1.65
C TYR A 106 -6.38 4.37 2.07
N TYR A 107 -6.63 4.51 3.38
CA TYR A 107 -7.93 4.91 3.90
C TYR A 107 -8.32 6.32 3.43
N LEU A 108 -7.42 7.30 3.58
CA LEU A 108 -7.63 8.69 3.17
C LEU A 108 -7.80 8.82 1.66
N SER A 109 -7.01 8.08 0.89
CA SER A 109 -7.13 8.02 -0.58
C SER A 109 -8.52 7.50 -0.98
N GLY A 110 -9.00 6.45 -0.32
CA GLY A 110 -10.33 5.90 -0.60
C GLY A 110 -11.45 6.83 -0.13
N TRP A 111 -11.25 7.56 0.96
CA TRP A 111 -12.19 8.59 1.43
C TRP A 111 -12.32 9.75 0.42
N LEU A 112 -11.22 10.22 -0.16
CA LEU A 112 -11.26 11.24 -1.22
C LEU A 112 -12.06 10.77 -2.44
N ILE A 113 -11.93 9.49 -2.82
CA ILE A 113 -12.72 8.89 -3.90
C ILE A 113 -14.21 8.85 -3.53
N ASP A 114 -14.52 8.41 -2.31
CA ASP A 114 -15.91 8.36 -1.80
C ASP A 114 -16.56 9.76 -1.84
N GLN A 115 -15.85 10.80 -1.39
CA GLN A 115 -16.35 12.19 -1.42
C GLN A 115 -16.66 12.69 -2.84
N LYS A 116 -15.83 12.31 -3.83
CA LYS A 116 -16.08 12.65 -5.24
C LYS A 116 -17.29 11.92 -5.79
N LEU A 117 -17.43 10.62 -5.50
CA LEU A 117 -18.53 9.79 -6.01
C LEU A 117 -19.88 10.17 -5.40
N GLU A 118 -19.89 10.60 -4.13
CA GLU A 118 -21.07 11.12 -3.45
C GLU A 118 -21.42 12.56 -3.88
N LYS A 119 -20.69 13.13 -4.86
CA LYS A 119 -20.83 14.53 -5.36
C LYS A 119 -20.72 15.59 -4.26
N LYS A 120 -20.12 15.25 -3.11
CA LYS A 120 -19.88 16.18 -1.98
C LYS A 120 -18.74 17.16 -2.29
N LEU A 121 -17.90 16.85 -3.26
CA LEU A 121 -16.85 17.73 -3.77
C LEU A 121 -17.12 18.11 -5.23
N SER A 122 -16.97 19.41 -5.53
CA SER A 122 -16.89 19.85 -6.93
C SER A 122 -15.64 19.27 -7.59
N THR A 123 -15.69 19.08 -8.92
CA THR A 123 -14.53 18.60 -9.70
C THR A 123 -13.30 19.50 -9.51
N SER A 124 -13.51 20.81 -9.40
CA SER A 124 -12.45 21.80 -9.15
C SER A 124 -11.77 21.57 -7.79
N THR A 125 -12.56 21.36 -6.73
CA THR A 125 -12.04 21.12 -5.38
C THR A 125 -11.32 19.78 -5.30
N PHE A 126 -11.86 18.72 -5.92
CA PHE A 126 -11.21 17.42 -5.97
C PHE A 126 -9.86 17.48 -6.70
N SER A 127 -9.80 18.14 -7.85
CA SER A 127 -8.55 18.31 -8.59
C SER A 127 -7.51 19.08 -7.78
N LYS A 128 -7.90 20.12 -7.03
CA LYS A 128 -6.97 20.81 -6.11
C LYS A 128 -6.40 19.86 -5.06
N TYR A 129 -7.24 19.07 -4.39
CA TYR A 129 -6.76 18.09 -3.41
C TYR A 129 -5.87 17.02 -4.03
N LEU A 130 -6.20 16.54 -5.24
CA LEU A 130 -5.39 15.55 -5.95
C LEU A 130 -4.03 16.13 -6.36
N ILE A 131 -3.99 17.36 -6.88
CA ILE A 131 -2.74 18.05 -7.21
C ILE A 131 -1.89 18.23 -5.95
N LEU A 132 -2.50 18.70 -4.86
CA LEU A 132 -1.79 18.93 -3.59
C LEU A 132 -1.24 17.62 -3.02
N PHE A 133 -2.01 16.53 -3.14
CA PHE A 133 -1.60 15.19 -2.77
C PHE A 133 -0.42 14.67 -3.62
N VAL A 134 -0.51 14.78 -4.94
CA VAL A 134 0.57 14.38 -5.86
C VAL A 134 1.83 15.21 -5.62
N PHE A 135 1.68 16.51 -5.41
CA PHE A 135 2.79 17.41 -5.11
C PHE A 135 3.45 17.07 -3.77
N ALA A 136 2.66 16.80 -2.73
CA ALA A 136 3.18 16.36 -1.43
C ALA A 136 3.97 15.04 -1.54
N VAL A 137 3.46 14.07 -2.31
CA VAL A 137 4.19 12.80 -2.57
C VAL A 137 5.49 13.07 -3.32
N LEU A 138 5.48 13.93 -4.35
CA LEU A 138 6.70 14.31 -5.08
C LEU A 138 7.73 14.97 -4.17
N VAL A 139 7.32 15.89 -3.29
CA VAL A 139 8.21 16.53 -2.31
C VAL A 139 8.81 15.51 -1.35
N LEU A 140 8.00 14.56 -0.84
CA LEU A 140 8.50 13.48 0.02
C LEU A 140 9.52 12.60 -0.70
N ILE A 141 9.27 12.27 -1.98
CA ILE A 141 10.24 11.53 -2.81
C ILE A 141 11.54 12.33 -2.96
N LEU A 142 11.43 13.64 -3.20
CA LEU A 142 12.59 14.52 -3.36
C LEU A 142 13.42 14.61 -2.08
N ILE A 143 12.77 14.70 -0.91
CA ILE A 143 13.43 14.69 0.41
C ILE A 143 14.14 13.36 0.64
N SER A 144 13.52 12.22 0.28
CA SER A 144 14.16 10.91 0.43
C SER A 144 15.35 10.64 -0.51
N LEU A 145 15.56 11.52 -1.51
CA LEU A 145 16.69 11.44 -2.44
C LEU A 145 17.91 12.27 -1.99
N ILE A 146 17.74 13.15 -0.99
CA ILE A 146 18.79 14.01 -0.43
C ILE A 146 19.39 13.33 0.80
#